data_AF-A0A8T3NMD2-F1
#
_entry.id   AF-A0A8T3NMD2-F1
#
_cell.length_a   1.000
_cell.length_b   1.000
_cell.length_c   1.000
_cell.angle_alpha   90.00
_cell.angle_beta   90.00
_cell.angle_gamma   90.00
#
_symmetry.space_group_name_H-M   'P 1'
#
loop_
_entity.id
_entity.type
_entity.pdbx_description
1 polymer ?
#
loop_
_entity_poly.entity_id
_entity_poly.type
_entity_poly.pdbx_seq_one_letter_code
_entity_poly.pdbx_strand_id
1 'polypeptide(L)' 'MAEQLTELQRVILEVDALGLTVRDSIKQVSSRVGFFVGQQRYQEELVKGQAMVLEGEAPDVVGTEAARGEFVPAEAG' A
#
# COMPACT_ATOMS: atom_id res chain seq x y z
N MET A 1 14.86 3.11 -10.88
CA MET A 1 14.58 4.18 -9.90
C MET A 1 13.23 3.85 -9.32
N ALA A 2 13.09 3.69 -8.00
CA ALA A 2 11.77 3.50 -7.41
C ALA A 2 10.92 4.74 -7.72
N GLU A 3 9.82 4.57 -8.44
CA GLU A 3 8.90 5.65 -8.74
C GLU A 3 8.19 6.06 -7.44
N GLN A 4 8.35 7.32 -7.05
CA GLN A 4 7.74 7.85 -5.84
C GLN A 4 6.29 8.23 -6.12
N LEU A 5 5.40 7.97 -5.16
CA LEU A 5 4.01 8.39 -5.22
C LEU A 5 3.88 9.90 -5.45
N THR A 6 3.07 10.27 -6.43
CA THR A 6 2.66 11.67 -6.64
C THR A 6 1.80 12.17 -5.47
N GLU A 7 1.70 13.49 -5.31
CA GLU A 7 0.84 14.10 -4.28
C GLU A 7 -0.62 13.63 -4.39
N LEU A 8 -1.15 13.54 -5.61
CA LEU A 8 -2.50 13.05 -5.88
C LEU A 8 -2.69 11.61 -5.41
N GLN A 9 -1.74 10.72 -5.72
CA GLN A 9 -1.81 9.32 -5.32
C GLN A 9 -1.73 9.14 -3.81
N ARG A 10 -0.89 9.91 -3.11
CA ARG A 10 -0.83 9.91 -1.64
C ARG A 10 -2.17 10.30 -1.04
N VAL A 11 -2.74 11.42 -1.51
CA VAL A 11 -4.04 11.90 -1.02
C VAL A 11 -5.16 10.89 -1.31
N ILE A 12 -5.16 10.25 -2.48
CA ILE A 12 -6.14 9.21 -2.83
C ILE A 12 -6.00 8.01 -1.89
N LEU A 13 -4.79 7.51 -1.64
CA LEU A 13 -4.56 6.37 -0.74
C LEU A 13 -4.99 6.69 0.69
N GLU A 14 -4.68 7.88 1.19
CA GLU A 14 -5.13 8.33 2.52
C GLU A 14 -6.66 8.40 2.64
N VAL A 15 -7.34 8.88 1.60
CA VAL A 15 -8.81 8.99 1.59
C VAL A 15 -9.47 7.63 1.40
N ASP A 16 -8.87 6.74 0.61
CA ASP A 16 -9.35 5.38 0.40
C ASP A 16 -9.32 4.56 1.69
N ALA A 17 -8.27 4.74 2.50
CA ALA A 17 -8.12 4.12 3.82
C ALA A 17 -9.24 4.50 4.83
N LEU A 18 -10.01 5.55 4.55
CA LEU A 18 -11.17 5.94 5.37
C LEU A 18 -12.42 5.09 5.11
N GLY A 19 -12.41 4.22 4.10
CA GLY A 19 -13.53 3.31 3.80
C GLY A 19 -14.81 4.03 3.35
N LEU A 20 -14.69 5.21 2.75
CA LEU A 20 -15.82 6.00 2.27
C LEU A 20 -16.38 5.44 0.95
N THR A 21 -17.59 5.89 0.59
CA THR A 21 -18.08 5.64 -0.77
C THR A 21 -17.21 6.37 -1.79
N VAL A 22 -17.05 5.81 -3.00
CA VAL A 22 -16.26 6.44 -4.08
C VAL A 22 -16.66 7.90 -4.33
N ARG A 23 -17.97 8.21 -4.25
CA ARG A 23 -18.47 9.57 -4.40
C ARG A 23 -17.91 10.51 -3.33
N ASP A 24 -17.88 10.08 -2.07
CA ASP A 24 -17.41 10.91 -0.96
C ASP A 24 -15.88 10.96 -0.90
N SER A 25 -15.20 9.88 -1.29
CA SER A 25 -13.75 9.88 -1.50
C SER A 25 -13.35 10.93 -2.54
N ILE A 26 -14.01 10.97 -3.70
CA ILE A 26 -13.74 11.97 -4.74
C ILE A 26 -13.91 13.39 -4.18
N LYS A 27 -15.01 13.68 -3.47
CA LYS A 27 -15.22 15.01 -2.86
C LYS A 27 -14.09 15.39 -1.90
N GLN A 28 -13.66 14.45 -1.05
CA GLN A 28 -12.56 14.68 -0.11
C GLN A 28 -11.24 14.95 -0.84
N VAL A 29 -10.93 14.16 -1.87
CA VAL A 29 -9.75 14.38 -2.72
C VAL A 29 -9.83 15.76 -3.37
N SER A 30 -10.95 16.11 -4.01
CA SER A 30 -11.15 17.43 -4.63
C SER A 30 -10.95 18.57 -3.62
N SER A 31 -11.43 18.41 -2.39
CA SER A 31 -11.25 19.43 -1.34
C SER A 31 -9.79 19.63 -0.93
N ARG A 32 -8.94 18.60 -1.09
CA ARG A 32 -7.53 18.64 -0.70
C ARG A 32 -6.63 19.13 -1.85
N VAL A 33 -6.89 18.68 -3.08
CA VAL A 33 -6.05 19.00 -4.25
C VAL A 33 -6.65 20.08 -5.17
N GLY A 34 -7.79 20.67 -4.78
CA GLY A 34 -8.45 21.76 -5.49
C GLY A 34 -9.38 21.31 -6.61
N PHE A 35 -8.84 20.79 -7.71
CA PHE A 35 -9.63 20.32 -8.85
C PHE A 35 -9.35 18.86 -9.16
N PHE A 36 -10.24 18.00 -8.71
CA PHE A 36 -10.20 16.57 -9.00
C PHE A 36 -11.59 16.10 -9.35
N VAL A 37 -11.79 15.61 -10.57
CA VAL A 37 -13.10 15.17 -11.07
C VAL A 37 -12.91 13.92 -11.91
N GLY A 38 -13.76 12.93 -11.69
CA GLY A 38 -13.84 11.72 -12.50
C GLY A 38 -13.60 10.46 -11.69
N GLN A 39 -14.64 9.62 -11.60
CA GLN A 39 -14.56 8.31 -10.96
C GLN A 39 -13.51 7.41 -11.61
N GLN A 40 -13.41 7.43 -12.94
CA GLN A 40 -12.43 6.64 -13.66
C GLN A 40 -10.99 7.04 -13.27
N ARG A 41 -10.71 8.35 -13.26
CA ARG A 41 -9.40 8.87 -12.84
C ARG A 41 -9.06 8.52 -11.38
N TYR A 42 -10.05 8.56 -10.47
CA TYR A 42 -9.87 8.11 -9.09
C TYR A 42 -9.39 6.66 -9.03
N GLN A 43 -10.09 5.75 -9.73
CA GLN A 43 -9.74 4.32 -9.73
C GLN A 43 -8.38 4.06 -10.38
N GLU A 44 -8.07 4.74 -11.48
CA GLU A 44 -6.76 4.61 -12.15
C GLU A 44 -5.60 5.02 -11.24
N GLU A 45 -5.71 6.17 -10.58
CA GLU A 45 -4.66 6.65 -9.68
C GLU A 45 -4.58 5.85 -8.38
N LEU A 46 -5.71 5.32 -7.89
CA LEU A 46 -5.73 4.39 -6.76
C LEU A 46 -4.95 3.10 -7.10
N VAL A 47 -5.23 2.49 -8.25
CA VAL A 47 -4.54 1.26 -8.70
C VAL A 47 -3.05 1.51 -8.91
N LYS A 48 -2.67 2.62 -9.56
CA LYS A 48 -1.26 2.99 -9.72
C LYS A 48 -0.57 3.21 -8.37
N GLY A 49 -1.23 3.93 -7.45
CA GLY A 49 -0.71 4.19 -6.12
C GLY A 49 -0.51 2.90 -5.32
N GLN A 50 -1.48 1.99 -5.35
CA GLN A 50 -1.38 0.68 -4.71
C GLN A 50 -0.25 -0.16 -5.31
N ALA A 51 -0.11 -0.20 -6.63
CA ALA A 51 0.97 -0.91 -7.29
C ALA A 51 2.35 -0.37 -6.90
N MET A 52 2.51 0.96 -6.80
CA MET A 52 3.75 1.58 -6.34
C MET A 52 4.06 1.31 -4.86
N VAL A 53 3.04 1.25 -4.00
CA VAL A 53 3.23 0.83 -2.59
C VAL A 53 3.66 -0.62 -2.52
N LEU A 54 3.01 -1.51 -3.28
CA LEU A 54 3.36 -2.94 -3.34
C LEU A 54 4.76 -3.19 -3.94
N GLU A 55 5.17 -2.41 -4.93
CA GLU A 55 6.50 -2.52 -5.55
C GLU A 55 7.61 -1.88 -4.71
N GLY A 56 7.29 -0.77 -4.01
CA GLY A 56 8.16 -0.16 -3.02
C GLY A 56 8.26 -0.97 -1.72
N GLU A 57 7.24 -1.77 -1.43
CA GLU A 57 7.21 -2.82 -0.41
C GLU A 57 7.64 -4.16 -1.02
N ALA A 58 8.74 -4.15 -1.79
CA ALA A 58 9.57 -5.34 -1.88
C ALA A 58 9.77 -5.82 -0.43
N PRO A 59 9.39 -7.06 -0.11
CA PRO A 59 9.34 -7.49 1.28
C PRO A 59 10.72 -7.27 1.86
N ASP A 60 10.78 -6.56 2.98
CA ASP A 60 11.79 -6.82 3.99
C ASP A 60 11.51 -8.24 4.53
N VAL A 61 11.73 -9.25 3.67
CA VAL A 61 12.21 -10.55 4.11
C VAL A 61 13.68 -10.31 4.45
N VAL A 62 13.91 -9.59 5.55
CA VAL A 62 15.08 -9.87 6.37
C VAL A 62 14.90 -11.32 6.82
N GLY A 63 15.61 -12.19 6.10
CA GLY A 63 15.81 -13.56 6.52
C GLY A 63 16.30 -13.55 7.96
N THR A 64 15.53 -14.14 8.85
CA THR A 64 16.12 -14.90 9.93
C THR A 64 15.76 -16.36 9.68
N GLU A 65 16.51 -16.95 8.76
CA GLU A 65 16.85 -18.38 8.70
C GLU A 65 17.71 -18.79 9.92
N ALA A 66 17.35 -18.34 11.13
CA ALA A 66 17.90 -18.83 12.40
C ALA A 66 16.69 -19.06 13.32
N ALA A 67 16.08 -20.24 13.37
CA ALA A 67 16.72 -21.44 13.84
C ALA A 67 15.99 -22.66 13.26
N ARG A 68 16.47 -23.16 12.12
CA ARG A 68 16.23 -24.55 11.71
C ARG A 68 17.59 -25.23 11.67
N GLY A 69 18.08 -25.62 12.84
CA GLY A 69 19.37 -26.31 12.94
C GLY A 69 19.89 -26.43 14.35
N GLU A 70 19.19 -27.17 15.22
CA GLU A 70 19.90 -28.18 16.02
C GLU A 70 18.91 -29.31 16.39
N PHE A 71 19.00 -30.39 15.62
CA PHE A 71 18.53 -31.69 16.07
C PHE A 71 19.55 -32.20 17.09
N VAL A 72 19.10 -32.40 18.34
CA VAL A 72 19.79 -33.29 19.29
C VAL A 72 18.78 -34.36 19.72
N PRO A 73 18.99 -35.64 19.39
CA PRO A 73 18.24 -36.72 19.98
C PRO A 73 18.87 -37.06 21.34
N ALA A 74 18.06 -37.14 22.40
CA ALA A 74 18.49 -37.76 23.64
C ALA A 74 17.27 -38.38 24.37
N GLU A 75 17.06 -39.66 24.08
CA GLU A 75 16.80 -40.77 25.01
C GLU A 75 16.07 -40.49 26.34
N ALA A 76 15.01 -41.29 26.52
CA ALA A 76 14.61 -42.00 27.74
C ALA A 76 14.14 -41.24 28.99
N GLY A 77 12.88 -41.51 29.34
CA GLY A 77 12.26 -41.33 30.66
C GLY A 77 10.98 -42.15 30.74
#